data_AF-A0A348YMN9-F1
#
_entry.id   AF-A0A348YMN9-F1
#
_cell.length_a   1.000
_cell.length_b   1.000
_cell.length_c   1.000
_cell.angle_alpha   90.00
_cell.angle_beta   90.00
_cell.angle_gamma   90.00
#
_symmetry.space_group_name_H-M   'P 1'
#
loop_
_entity.id
_entity.type
_entity.pdbx_description
1 polymer ?
#
loop_
_entity_poly.entity_id
_entity_poly.type
_entity_poly.pdbx_seq_one_letter_code
_entity_poly.pdbx_strand_id
1 'polypeptide(L)'
;MYVHTLLKNKNLSRVRWNNAASLGVTREVLERDNQDLPSIEDMKEVNYLKSKRVIVFEMQDTEPWVSLLSSASIVISIKDLWKEVYADSEKAMACNTLPKMLEYLHLPKDDTENKQYTPLQLRLHAIAAIWYLLTTYKAHPEEKKIRDGFALNQIWPVQSVDDEWFPGEPKVLAQISPVAARNFFSHSIYDHIDWYSQYIYAHDWVFKRKNSYKENLRGQVEMADFVFNNVLDLNMQLWVLVYYSIFARRTNFALEIVLKKGVFSSLLDHVRDDFSKFLIRHLEDFLSDNQKYRLVRSIMRQSIDDRSRCSYTDYNYNKLSTSDSPAVAQYSFRTVKVKGTGVKCFWEIRGRKGEILYRRNEISGIDDERQLCIDEVNKLFRIFLEEIRHPFSIFWVREPEQGWIQYITGQSWPELKMVPRASDSKLLKYTRQIISNIIIEESMPSIQNLKYTLKEIIEEINSYSGGKEDTVKRFTFLDTSIEVCVTRRTHTSLLKRLLRLH
;
A
#
# COMPACT_ATOMS: atom_id res chain seq x y z
N MET A 1 -1.26 3.97 23.14
CA MET A 1 -0.47 3.44 22.02
C MET A 1 0.75 2.84 22.66
N TYR A 2 0.80 1.52 22.70
CA TYR A 2 1.96 0.79 23.21
C TYR A 2 2.96 0.69 22.05
N VAL A 3 4.17 1.20 22.24
CA VAL A 3 5.23 1.15 21.21
C VAL A 3 6.49 0.68 21.91
N HIS A 4 7.06 -0.41 21.41
CA HIS A 4 8.33 -0.95 21.87
C HIS A 4 9.31 -0.96 20.70
N THR A 5 10.34 -0.13 20.78
CA THR A 5 11.37 -0.01 19.74
C THR A 5 12.75 -0.17 20.35
N LEU A 6 13.62 -0.84 19.62
CA LEU A 6 15.06 -0.82 19.89
C LEU A 6 15.67 0.42 19.22
N LEU A 7 16.75 0.93 19.81
CA LEU A 7 17.51 2.03 19.24
C LEU A 7 18.88 1.53 18.77
N LYS A 8 19.27 1.93 17.57
CA LYS A 8 20.58 1.62 17.01
C LYS A 8 21.66 2.33 17.82
N ASN A 9 22.60 1.55 18.34
CA ASN A 9 23.76 2.11 19.03
C ASN A 9 24.79 2.58 17.98
N LYS A 10 25.26 3.83 18.11
CA LYS A 10 26.33 4.38 17.26
C LYS A 10 27.63 3.57 17.36
N ASN A 11 27.88 2.90 18.48
CA ASN A 11 29.09 2.11 18.68
C ASN A 11 28.79 0.73 19.28
N LEU A 12 28.49 -0.23 18.40
CA LEU A 12 28.20 -1.62 18.76
C LEU A 12 29.35 -2.32 19.51
N SER A 13 30.60 -1.90 19.28
CA SER A 13 31.78 -2.46 19.99
C SER A 13 31.79 -2.15 21.49
N ARG A 14 31.02 -1.14 21.93
CA ARG A 14 30.89 -0.76 23.35
C ARG A 14 29.71 -1.41 24.05
N VAL A 15 28.91 -2.20 23.34
CA VAL A 15 27.77 -2.90 23.93
C VAL A 15 28.28 -4.06 24.79
N ARG A 16 27.90 -4.06 26.07
CA ARG A 16 28.13 -5.20 26.96
C ARG A 16 27.09 -6.27 26.66
N TRP A 17 27.39 -7.14 25.70
CA TRP A 17 26.43 -8.11 25.15
C TRP A 17 25.82 -9.06 26.19
N ASN A 18 26.56 -9.43 27.24
CA ASN A 18 26.00 -10.25 28.32
C ASN A 18 24.83 -9.53 29.04
N ASN A 19 24.96 -8.22 29.25
CA ASN A 19 23.91 -7.41 29.87
C ASN A 19 22.74 -7.15 28.91
N ALA A 20 23.03 -6.99 27.62
CA ALA A 20 21.99 -6.83 26.60
C ALA A 20 21.18 -8.13 26.44
N ALA A 21 21.86 -9.28 26.41
CA ALA A 21 21.23 -10.59 26.31
C ALA A 21 20.33 -10.89 27.51
N SER A 22 20.73 -10.52 28.73
CA SER A 22 19.87 -10.62 29.92
C SER A 22 18.62 -9.75 29.86
N LEU A 23 18.55 -8.81 28.92
CA LEU A 23 17.40 -7.93 28.67
C LEU A 23 16.62 -8.32 27.41
N GLY A 24 16.94 -9.48 26.80
CA GLY A 24 16.30 -9.96 25.57
C GLY A 24 16.84 -9.33 24.28
N VAL A 25 17.96 -8.59 24.33
CA VAL A 25 18.54 -7.91 23.16
C VAL A 25 19.79 -8.65 22.68
N THR A 26 19.73 -9.23 21.48
CA THR A 26 20.87 -9.93 20.87
C THR A 26 21.59 -9.08 19.82
N ARG A 27 22.80 -9.50 19.45
CA ARG A 27 23.59 -8.86 18.40
C ARG A 27 22.94 -8.97 17.03
N GLU A 28 22.33 -10.11 16.74
CA GLU A 28 21.63 -10.39 15.47
C GLU A 28 20.45 -9.45 15.25
N VAL A 29 19.65 -9.22 16.30
CA VAL A 29 18.49 -8.30 16.27
C VAL A 29 18.90 -6.86 15.94
N LEU A 30 20.08 -6.40 16.39
CA LEU A 30 20.59 -5.04 16.16
C LEU A 30 21.43 -4.88 14.89
N GLU A 31 22.09 -5.94 14.39
CA GLU A 31 23.02 -5.86 13.26
C GLU A 31 22.47 -6.42 11.94
N ARG A 32 21.70 -7.52 11.99
CA ARG A 32 21.33 -8.29 10.80
C ARG A 32 19.86 -8.14 10.44
N ASP A 33 18.99 -8.20 11.43
CA ASP A 33 17.56 -8.36 11.17
C ASP A 33 16.86 -7.02 10.92
N ASN A 34 17.44 -5.88 11.37
CA ASN A 34 16.80 -4.56 11.26
C ASN A 34 17.79 -3.42 10.97
N GLN A 35 18.16 -3.23 9.70
CA GLN A 35 19.08 -2.14 9.30
C GLN A 35 18.48 -0.73 9.48
N ASP A 36 17.15 -0.63 9.54
CA ASP A 36 16.35 0.60 9.62
C ASP A 36 16.05 1.08 11.07
N LEU A 37 16.69 0.49 12.10
CA LEU A 37 16.45 0.92 13.48
C LEU A 37 16.81 2.40 13.69
N PRO A 38 15.97 3.19 14.38
CA PRO A 38 16.27 4.58 14.69
C PRO A 38 17.45 4.65 15.64
N SER A 39 18.33 5.62 15.43
CA SER A 39 19.26 6.09 16.44
C SER A 39 18.60 7.07 17.40
N ILE A 40 19.27 7.37 18.51
CA ILE A 40 18.81 8.42 19.44
C ILE A 40 18.79 9.80 18.77
N GLU A 41 19.68 10.08 17.81
CA GLU A 41 19.63 11.36 17.08
C GLU A 41 18.41 11.46 16.20
N ASP A 42 18.05 10.38 15.50
CA ASP A 42 16.83 10.36 14.69
C ASP A 42 15.62 10.73 15.57
N MET A 43 15.52 10.13 16.76
CA MET A 43 14.45 10.44 17.72
C MET A 43 14.46 11.92 18.18
N LYS A 44 15.63 12.55 18.28
CA LYS A 44 15.79 13.96 18.62
C LYS A 44 15.40 14.88 17.46
N GLU A 45 15.87 14.59 16.25
CA GLU A 45 15.62 15.40 15.04
C GLU A 45 14.12 15.55 14.77
N VAL A 46 13.35 14.50 15.02
CA VAL A 46 11.88 14.52 14.87
C VAL A 46 11.13 14.98 16.11
N ASN A 47 11.85 15.40 17.15
CA ASN A 47 11.29 15.80 18.44
C ASN A 47 10.31 14.75 18.99
N TYR A 48 10.72 13.48 19.01
CA TYR A 48 9.82 12.36 19.32
C TYR A 48 9.08 12.51 20.65
N LEU A 49 9.70 13.12 21.67
CA LEU A 49 9.10 13.32 22.99
C LEU A 49 8.31 14.62 23.13
N LYS A 50 8.25 15.45 22.09
CA LYS A 50 7.53 16.73 22.12
C LYS A 50 6.08 16.56 22.54
N SER A 51 5.68 17.40 23.49
CA SER A 51 4.34 17.40 24.09
C SER A 51 3.95 16.10 24.81
N LYS A 52 4.88 15.18 25.04
CA LYS A 52 4.65 13.95 25.82
C LYS A 52 5.06 14.17 27.28
N ARG A 53 4.36 13.50 28.19
CA ARG A 53 4.77 13.32 29.58
C ARG A 53 5.61 12.05 29.65
N VAL A 54 6.83 12.17 30.17
CA VAL A 54 7.80 11.07 30.21
C VAL A 54 8.02 10.67 31.66
N ILE A 55 7.92 9.37 31.93
CA ILE A 55 8.19 8.80 33.24
C ILE A 55 9.47 7.98 33.12
N VAL A 56 10.45 8.29 33.96
CA VAL A 56 11.72 7.57 34.03
C VAL A 56 11.91 7.03 35.43
N PHE A 57 12.59 5.89 35.57
CA PHE A 57 12.91 5.37 36.90
C PHE A 57 13.82 6.36 37.67
N GLU A 58 14.81 6.92 36.98
CA GLU A 58 15.80 7.84 37.49
C GLU A 58 16.13 8.88 36.42
N MET A 59 16.32 10.15 36.81
CA MET A 59 16.80 11.17 35.88
C MET A 59 18.19 10.80 35.36
N GLN A 60 18.38 10.94 34.05
CA GLN A 60 19.65 10.70 33.40
C GLN A 60 20.22 12.05 32.99
N ASP A 61 21.21 12.53 33.74
CA ASP A 61 21.87 13.83 33.51
C ASP A 61 23.05 13.75 32.53
N THR A 62 23.16 12.64 31.80
CA THR A 62 24.20 12.41 30.80
C THR A 62 23.65 12.37 29.38
N GLU A 63 24.39 12.91 28.42
CA GLU A 63 24.11 12.72 26.99
C GLU A 63 24.16 11.23 26.59
N PRO A 64 23.32 10.78 25.65
CA PRO A 64 22.37 11.55 24.84
C PRO A 64 20.97 11.72 25.47
N TRP A 65 20.77 11.29 26.72
CA TRP A 65 19.43 11.21 27.33
C TRP A 65 18.89 12.57 27.74
N VAL A 66 19.73 13.46 28.27
CA VAL A 66 19.35 14.84 28.64
C VAL A 66 18.75 15.56 27.44
N SER A 67 19.46 15.56 26.30
CA SER A 67 19.00 16.25 25.11
C SER A 67 17.71 15.64 24.55
N LEU A 68 17.55 14.31 24.56
CA LEU A 68 16.29 13.67 24.17
C LEU A 68 15.12 14.09 25.08
N LEU A 69 15.32 14.03 26.40
CA LEU A 69 14.31 14.36 27.41
C LEU A 69 13.93 15.84 27.44
N SER A 70 14.85 16.75 27.07
CA SER A 70 14.61 18.19 27.03
C SER A 70 13.44 18.62 26.13
N SER A 71 13.12 17.80 25.12
CA SER A 71 11.99 18.06 24.21
C SER A 71 10.64 17.69 24.82
N ALA A 72 10.60 16.96 25.93
CA ALA A 72 9.37 16.53 26.59
C ALA A 72 8.64 17.69 27.27
N SER A 73 7.32 17.56 27.42
CA SER A 73 6.53 18.56 28.16
C SER A 73 6.79 18.51 29.66
N ILE A 74 6.91 17.30 30.21
CA ILE A 74 7.13 17.02 31.62
C ILE A 74 7.94 15.74 31.69
N VAL A 75 8.96 15.71 32.54
CA VAL A 75 9.72 14.50 32.88
C VAL A 75 9.59 14.24 34.37
N ILE A 76 9.19 13.02 34.75
CA ILE A 76 8.97 12.62 36.14
C ILE A 76 9.90 11.47 36.48
N SER A 77 10.69 11.64 37.53
CA SER A 77 11.46 10.55 38.12
C SER A 77 10.67 9.81 39.20
N ILE A 78 10.66 8.49 39.12
CA ILE A 78 10.11 7.63 40.18
C ILE A 78 10.90 7.76 41.47
N LYS A 79 12.24 7.81 41.39
CA LYS A 79 13.08 8.00 42.59
C LYS A 79 12.77 9.31 43.30
N ASP A 80 12.59 10.40 42.58
CA ASP A 80 12.32 11.69 43.21
C ASP A 80 10.90 11.74 43.80
N LEU A 81 9.92 11.22 43.05
CA LEU A 81 8.55 11.11 43.55
C LEU A 81 8.45 10.18 44.78
N TRP A 82 9.24 9.11 44.82
CA TRP A 82 9.33 8.20 45.97
C TRP A 82 9.84 8.92 47.21
N LYS A 83 10.93 9.69 47.08
CA LYS A 83 11.48 10.49 48.17
C LYS A 83 10.50 11.53 48.68
N GLU A 84 9.73 12.14 47.77
CA GLU A 84 8.70 13.12 48.14
C GLU A 84 7.57 12.48 48.95
N VAL A 85 7.05 11.33 48.51
CA VAL A 85 5.92 10.65 49.17
C VAL A 85 6.30 10.03 50.51
N TYR A 86 7.53 9.54 50.64
CA TYR A 86 8.04 8.82 51.80
C TYR A 86 9.16 9.54 52.57
N ALA A 87 9.21 10.87 52.49
CA ALA A 87 10.24 11.69 53.15
C ALA A 87 10.42 11.36 54.65
N ASP A 88 9.33 11.01 55.34
CA ASP A 88 9.30 10.73 56.78
C ASP A 88 9.65 9.27 57.15
N SER A 89 9.99 8.41 56.18
CA SER A 89 10.26 6.99 56.42
C SER A 89 11.68 6.61 56.05
N GLU A 90 12.57 6.51 57.05
CA GLU A 90 13.97 6.06 56.83
C GLU A 90 14.05 4.70 56.12
N LYS A 91 13.14 3.77 56.48
CA LYS A 91 13.05 2.45 55.84
C LYS A 91 12.70 2.54 54.36
N ALA A 92 11.74 3.40 53.98
CA ALA A 92 11.38 3.58 52.57
C ALA A 92 12.48 4.34 51.82
N MET A 93 13.13 5.30 52.46
CA MET A 93 14.23 6.08 51.86
C MET A 93 15.46 5.21 51.56
N ALA A 94 15.66 4.10 52.29
CA ALA A 94 16.69 3.10 51.99
C ALA A 94 16.37 2.26 50.72
N CYS A 95 15.13 2.26 50.23
CA CYS A 95 14.72 1.56 49.03
C CYS A 95 15.04 2.38 47.77
N ASN A 96 16.24 2.18 47.21
CA ASN A 96 16.75 2.94 46.06
C ASN A 96 16.80 2.16 44.73
N THR A 97 16.34 0.91 44.71
CA THR A 97 16.25 0.08 43.51
C THR A 97 14.82 -0.40 43.30
N LEU A 98 14.46 -0.71 42.06
CA LEU A 98 13.10 -1.16 41.72
C LEU A 98 12.66 -2.37 42.56
N PRO A 99 13.45 -3.46 42.71
CA PRO A 99 13.03 -4.61 43.53
C PRO A 99 12.81 -4.25 45.01
N LYS A 100 13.62 -3.34 45.58
CA LYS A 100 13.47 -2.90 46.97
C LYS A 100 12.23 -2.04 47.17
N MET A 101 11.89 -1.20 46.19
CA MET A 101 10.65 -0.41 46.22
C MET A 101 9.42 -1.31 46.09
N LEU A 102 9.44 -2.31 45.21
CA LEU A 102 8.37 -3.30 45.08
C LEU A 102 8.19 -4.09 46.39
N GLU A 103 9.29 -4.56 46.99
CA GLU A 103 9.27 -5.28 48.26
C GLU A 103 8.68 -4.43 49.40
N TYR A 104 9.05 -3.15 49.48
CA TYR A 104 8.50 -2.23 50.48
C TYR A 104 6.98 -2.04 50.31
N LEU A 105 6.50 -2.07 49.07
CA LEU A 105 5.07 -2.01 48.74
C LEU A 105 4.37 -3.37 48.84
N HIS A 106 5.05 -4.43 49.29
CA HIS A 106 4.55 -5.80 49.31
C HIS A 106 4.09 -6.32 47.94
N LEU A 107 4.72 -5.86 46.86
CA LEU A 107 4.51 -6.34 45.50
C LEU A 107 5.56 -7.40 45.12
N PRO A 108 5.24 -8.33 44.19
CA PRO A 108 6.23 -9.27 43.65
C PRO A 108 7.44 -8.53 43.08
N LYS A 109 8.64 -9.03 43.37
CA LYS A 109 9.90 -8.40 42.91
C LYS A 109 10.16 -8.64 41.43
N ASP A 110 9.75 -9.80 40.95
CA ASP A 110 9.93 -10.30 39.60
C ASP A 110 8.64 -11.02 39.14
N ASP A 111 8.46 -11.15 37.83
CA ASP A 111 7.40 -11.91 37.19
C ASP A 111 8.06 -12.99 36.32
N THR A 112 8.30 -14.16 36.92
CA THR A 112 8.96 -15.30 36.26
C THR A 112 7.99 -16.19 35.51
N GLU A 113 6.69 -15.99 35.68
CA GLU A 113 5.65 -16.82 35.07
C GLU A 113 5.35 -16.34 33.64
N ASN A 114 5.48 -15.04 33.37
CA ASN A 114 5.27 -14.49 32.05
C ASN A 114 6.48 -14.70 31.10
N LYS A 115 6.22 -15.32 29.95
CA LYS A 115 7.25 -15.59 28.92
C LYS A 115 7.11 -14.73 27.65
N GLN A 116 6.04 -13.95 27.53
CA GLN A 116 5.73 -13.19 26.31
C GLN A 116 6.31 -11.77 26.34
N TYR A 117 6.54 -11.22 27.52
CA TYR A 117 7.16 -9.90 27.69
C TYR A 117 8.67 -10.00 27.87
N THR A 118 9.40 -9.05 27.25
CA THR A 118 10.84 -8.91 27.50
C THR A 118 11.09 -8.41 28.94
N PRO A 119 12.28 -8.66 29.53
CA PRO A 119 12.61 -8.18 30.87
C PRO A 119 12.51 -6.65 31.00
N LEU A 120 12.77 -5.91 29.91
CA LEU A 120 12.60 -4.46 29.87
C LEU A 120 11.15 -4.02 29.97
N GLN A 121 10.22 -4.75 29.34
CA GLN A 121 8.80 -4.46 29.43
C GLN A 121 8.22 -4.84 30.79
N LEU A 122 8.60 -6.00 31.34
CA LEU A 122 8.23 -6.37 32.72
C LEU A 122 8.68 -5.28 33.71
N ARG A 123 9.91 -4.78 33.55
CA ARG A 123 10.43 -3.65 34.33
C ARG A 123 9.60 -2.38 34.15
N LEU A 124 9.14 -2.08 32.93
CA LEU A 124 8.28 -0.93 32.64
C LEU A 124 6.92 -1.05 33.35
N HIS A 125 6.30 -2.23 33.34
CA HIS A 125 5.04 -2.51 34.03
C HIS A 125 5.18 -2.33 35.54
N ALA A 126 6.25 -2.85 36.14
CA ALA A 126 6.56 -2.62 37.55
C ALA A 126 6.76 -1.11 37.87
N ILE A 127 7.47 -0.38 37.00
CA ILE A 127 7.64 1.08 37.12
C ILE A 127 6.29 1.80 37.04
N ALA A 128 5.40 1.39 36.13
CA ALA A 128 4.07 1.98 35.97
C ALA A 128 3.20 1.72 37.20
N ALA A 129 3.27 0.54 37.82
CA ALA A 129 2.56 0.22 39.06
C ALA A 129 3.02 1.12 40.22
N ILE A 130 4.33 1.28 40.40
CA ILE A 130 4.89 2.20 41.41
C ILE A 130 4.46 3.63 41.11
N TRP A 131 4.57 4.08 39.86
CA TRP A 131 4.18 5.43 39.47
C TRP A 131 2.72 5.71 39.84
N TYR A 132 1.82 4.80 39.48
CA TYR A 132 0.40 4.90 39.78
C TYR A 132 0.13 5.03 41.28
N LEU A 133 0.75 4.17 42.10
CA LEU A 133 0.66 4.23 43.56
C LEU A 133 1.18 5.54 44.12
N LEU A 134 2.39 5.95 43.73
CA LEU A 134 3.00 7.18 44.21
C LEU A 134 2.19 8.42 43.84
N THR A 135 1.64 8.47 42.63
CA THR A 135 0.76 9.58 42.23
C THR A 135 -0.53 9.63 43.05
N THR A 136 -1.06 8.45 43.40
CA THR A 136 -2.26 8.34 44.25
C THR A 136 -1.95 8.81 45.68
N TYR A 137 -0.87 8.33 46.27
CA TYR A 137 -0.45 8.72 47.62
C TYR A 137 -0.05 10.19 47.73
N LYS A 138 0.52 10.77 46.66
CA LYS A 138 0.80 12.21 46.61
C LYS A 138 -0.49 13.03 46.58
N ALA A 139 -1.52 12.57 45.88
CA ALA A 139 -2.83 13.24 45.84
C ALA A 139 -3.65 13.03 47.13
N HIS A 140 -3.46 11.88 47.78
CA HIS A 140 -4.20 11.47 48.99
C HIS A 140 -3.24 10.95 50.08
N PRO A 141 -2.51 11.84 50.79
CA PRO A 141 -1.49 11.44 51.77
C PRO A 141 -2.01 10.64 52.97
N GLU A 142 -3.30 10.74 53.28
CA GLU A 142 -4.00 10.00 54.33
C GLU A 142 -4.19 8.51 53.98
N GLU A 143 -4.09 8.16 52.69
CA GLU A 143 -4.41 6.84 52.15
C GLU A 143 -3.16 5.98 51.87
N LYS A 144 -2.06 6.17 52.62
CA LYS A 144 -0.79 5.40 52.48
C LYS A 144 -0.91 3.88 52.76
N LYS A 145 -2.11 3.31 52.71
CA LYS A 145 -2.36 1.86 52.71
C LYS A 145 -2.97 1.49 51.37
N ILE A 146 -2.46 0.42 50.76
CA ILE A 146 -3.07 -0.20 49.57
C ILE A 146 -4.50 -0.57 49.96
N ARG A 147 -5.49 0.14 49.44
CA ARG A 147 -6.90 -0.23 49.60
C ARG A 147 -7.18 -1.47 48.76
N ASP A 148 -7.81 -2.48 49.36
CA ASP A 148 -8.39 -3.62 48.66
C ASP A 148 -9.40 -3.09 47.62
N GLY A 149 -8.98 -3.01 46.36
CA GLY A 149 -9.72 -2.34 45.29
C GLY A 149 -8.84 -1.66 44.24
N PHE A 150 -7.54 -1.47 44.51
CA PHE A 150 -6.60 -1.05 43.48
C PHE A 150 -6.39 -2.17 42.45
N ALA A 151 -6.63 -1.88 41.17
CA ALA A 151 -6.38 -2.76 40.03
C ALA A 151 -4.87 -2.96 39.74
N LEU A 152 -4.03 -3.04 40.78
CA LEU A 152 -2.59 -3.25 40.67
C LEU A 152 -2.26 -4.59 40.00
N ASN A 153 -3.06 -5.62 40.26
CA ASN A 153 -2.94 -6.93 39.60
C ASN A 153 -3.23 -6.88 38.09
N GLN A 154 -3.72 -5.75 37.56
CA GLN A 154 -3.87 -5.53 36.10
C GLN A 154 -2.66 -4.79 35.51
N ILE A 155 -1.72 -4.31 36.34
CA ILE A 155 -0.52 -3.59 35.92
C ILE A 155 0.74 -4.41 36.22
N TRP A 156 0.83 -5.00 37.42
CA TRP A 156 1.96 -5.80 37.90
C TRP A 156 1.52 -6.80 39.00
N PRO A 157 1.85 -8.12 38.88
CA PRO A 157 2.50 -8.77 37.75
C PRO A 157 1.63 -8.75 36.48
N VAL A 158 2.22 -9.02 35.33
CA VAL A 158 1.48 -8.99 34.06
C VAL A 158 0.67 -10.28 33.95
N GLN A 159 -0.55 -10.21 33.42
CA GLN A 159 -1.36 -11.42 33.24
C GLN A 159 -0.67 -12.38 32.28
N SER A 160 -0.53 -13.64 32.69
CA SER A 160 -0.13 -14.72 31.80
C SER A 160 -1.33 -15.16 30.97
N VAL A 161 -1.14 -15.32 29.68
CA VAL A 161 -2.13 -15.88 28.75
C VAL A 161 -1.51 -17.07 28.03
N ASP A 162 -2.37 -17.99 27.59
CA ASP A 162 -1.94 -19.14 26.82
C ASP A 162 -1.29 -18.71 25.50
N ASP A 163 -0.24 -19.43 25.08
CA ASP A 163 0.48 -19.17 23.84
C ASP A 163 -0.39 -19.43 22.59
N GLU A 164 -1.47 -20.22 22.72
CA GLU A 164 -2.40 -20.49 21.63
C GLU A 164 -3.42 -19.34 21.47
N TRP A 165 -3.34 -18.59 20.37
CA TRP A 165 -4.26 -17.49 20.06
C TRP A 165 -5.72 -17.95 19.91
N PHE A 166 -5.92 -19.09 19.24
CA PHE A 166 -7.24 -19.65 18.94
C PHE A 166 -7.22 -21.17 19.03
N PRO A 167 -8.16 -21.79 19.77
CA PRO A 167 -8.25 -23.24 19.86
C PRO A 167 -8.38 -23.91 18.49
N GLY A 168 -7.55 -24.92 18.23
CA GLY A 168 -7.68 -25.80 17.07
C GLY A 168 -7.13 -25.24 15.76
N GLU A 169 -6.26 -24.23 15.82
CA GLU A 169 -5.48 -23.67 14.71
C GLU A 169 -6.32 -23.37 13.44
N PRO A 170 -7.18 -22.33 13.48
CA PRO A 170 -7.99 -21.94 12.33
C PRO A 170 -7.09 -21.61 11.13
N LYS A 171 -7.60 -21.89 9.92
CA LYS A 171 -6.96 -21.54 8.64
C LYS A 171 -7.58 -20.33 7.97
N VAL A 172 -8.80 -19.96 8.37
CA VAL A 172 -9.54 -18.77 7.88
C VAL A 172 -10.33 -18.13 9.01
N LEU A 173 -10.64 -16.83 8.90
CA LEU A 173 -11.41 -16.09 9.91
C LEU A 173 -12.78 -16.72 10.21
N ALA A 174 -13.40 -17.36 9.21
CA ALA A 174 -14.69 -18.02 9.36
C ALA A 174 -14.71 -19.19 10.35
N GLN A 175 -13.53 -19.74 10.69
CA GLN A 175 -13.38 -20.85 11.64
C GLN A 175 -13.17 -20.36 13.09
N ILE A 176 -12.89 -19.07 13.29
CA ILE A 176 -12.72 -18.50 14.64
C ILE A 176 -14.09 -18.37 15.29
N SER A 177 -14.27 -18.99 16.47
CA SER A 177 -15.52 -18.89 17.21
C SER A 177 -15.73 -17.46 17.75
N PRO A 178 -16.97 -16.97 17.84
CA PRO A 178 -17.24 -15.65 18.41
C PRO A 178 -16.78 -15.47 19.86
N VAL A 179 -16.68 -16.56 20.63
CA VAL A 179 -16.16 -16.53 22.00
C VAL A 179 -14.65 -16.33 21.99
N ALA A 180 -13.92 -17.12 21.19
CA ALA A 180 -12.47 -16.99 21.07
C ALA A 180 -12.07 -15.61 20.51
N ALA A 181 -12.79 -15.09 19.51
CA ALA A 181 -12.57 -13.75 18.98
C ALA A 181 -12.72 -12.65 20.06
N ARG A 182 -13.75 -12.73 20.90
CA ARG A 182 -13.98 -11.75 21.98
C ARG A 182 -12.91 -11.83 23.06
N ASN A 183 -12.45 -13.04 23.39
CA ASN A 183 -11.38 -13.22 24.37
C ASN A 183 -10.06 -12.63 23.85
N PHE A 184 -9.72 -12.92 22.59
CA PHE A 184 -8.48 -12.45 21.96
C PHE A 184 -8.46 -10.92 21.76
N PHE A 185 -9.53 -10.33 21.19
CA PHE A 185 -9.65 -8.86 21.02
C PHE A 185 -10.22 -8.16 22.25
N SER A 186 -9.93 -8.67 23.45
CA SER A 186 -10.29 -8.00 24.70
C SER A 186 -9.26 -6.93 25.07
N HIS A 187 -9.34 -6.41 26.31
CA HIS A 187 -8.39 -5.40 26.81
C HIS A 187 -6.95 -5.94 26.97
N SER A 188 -6.77 -7.27 26.94
CA SER A 188 -5.49 -7.98 27.12
C SER A 188 -4.86 -8.45 25.79
N ILE A 189 -5.24 -7.87 24.63
CA ILE A 189 -4.66 -8.28 23.33
C ILE A 189 -3.11 -8.17 23.31
N TYR A 190 -2.55 -7.23 24.07
CA TYR A 190 -1.10 -7.04 24.22
C TYR A 190 -0.42 -8.22 24.91
N ASP A 191 -1.16 -8.92 25.77
CA ASP A 191 -0.63 -10.02 26.56
C ASP A 191 -0.45 -11.27 25.71
N HIS A 192 -1.12 -11.38 24.55
CA HIS A 192 -0.98 -12.48 23.58
C HIS A 192 0.16 -12.30 22.55
N ILE A 193 0.89 -11.18 22.64
CA ILE A 193 1.98 -10.87 21.72
C ILE A 193 3.29 -11.33 22.33
N ASP A 194 4.02 -12.19 21.60
CA ASP A 194 5.41 -12.47 21.91
C ASP A 194 6.29 -11.25 21.57
N TRP A 195 6.55 -10.41 22.56
CA TRP A 195 7.34 -9.21 22.40
C TRP A 195 8.84 -9.45 22.25
N TYR A 196 9.32 -10.70 22.40
CA TYR A 196 10.71 -11.03 22.05
C TYR A 196 10.92 -11.07 20.54
N SER A 197 9.92 -11.57 19.80
CA SER A 197 9.96 -11.64 18.34
C SER A 197 9.29 -10.43 17.67
N GLN A 198 8.41 -9.73 18.38
CA GLN A 198 7.62 -8.63 17.84
C GLN A 198 8.08 -7.28 18.39
N TYR A 199 8.71 -6.49 17.53
CA TYR A 199 9.05 -5.09 17.81
C TYR A 199 8.24 -4.18 16.89
N ILE A 200 7.83 -3.04 17.43
CA ILE A 200 7.08 -2.05 16.68
C ILE A 200 7.94 -0.78 16.62
N TYR A 201 8.51 -0.53 15.45
CA TYR A 201 9.50 0.52 15.29
C TYR A 201 8.87 1.91 15.34
N ALA A 202 9.36 2.73 16.28
CA ALA A 202 9.02 4.15 16.32
C ALA A 202 9.57 4.89 15.08
N HIS A 203 10.63 4.37 14.45
CA HIS A 203 11.19 4.91 13.22
C HIS A 203 10.26 4.76 12.02
N ASP A 204 9.77 3.55 11.75
CA ASP A 204 8.81 3.31 10.65
C ASP A 204 7.55 4.16 10.81
N TRP A 205 7.16 4.42 12.06
CA TRP A 205 6.05 5.30 12.39
C TRP A 205 6.29 6.78 12.05
N VAL A 206 7.51 7.28 12.25
CA VAL A 206 7.83 8.72 12.15
C VAL A 206 8.52 9.09 10.83
N PHE A 207 9.29 8.17 10.24
CA PHE A 207 10.17 8.42 9.09
C PHE A 207 9.68 7.81 7.78
N LYS A 208 9.25 6.53 7.75
CA LYS A 208 8.70 5.91 6.52
C LYS A 208 7.37 6.53 6.05
N ARG A 209 6.70 7.31 6.92
CA ARG A 209 5.43 7.99 6.62
C ARG A 209 5.59 9.33 5.88
N LYS A 210 6.82 9.81 5.63
CA LYS A 210 7.05 11.00 4.80
C LYS A 210 7.01 10.60 3.32
N ASN A 211 5.82 10.74 2.74
CA ASN A 211 5.49 10.65 1.31
C ASN A 211 5.27 9.24 0.74
N SER A 212 4.13 8.62 1.07
CA SER A 212 3.48 7.74 0.09
C SER A 212 2.72 8.62 -0.91
N TYR A 213 2.73 8.25 -2.19
CA TYR A 213 1.99 8.93 -3.27
C TYR A 213 0.48 8.85 -3.00
N LYS A 214 -0.03 9.71 -2.12
CA LYS A 214 -1.40 9.68 -1.58
C LYS A 214 -2.45 10.33 -2.48
N GLU A 215 -2.13 10.60 -3.74
CA GLU A 215 -3.06 11.29 -4.62
C GLU A 215 -4.17 10.33 -5.08
N ASN A 216 -5.38 10.54 -4.55
CA ASN A 216 -6.67 10.09 -5.06
C ASN A 216 -6.72 8.68 -5.68
N LEU A 217 -6.15 7.67 -5.00
CA LEU A 217 -6.33 6.27 -5.39
C LEU A 217 -7.83 5.93 -5.37
N ARG A 218 -8.37 5.53 -6.51
CA ARG A 218 -9.77 5.13 -6.66
C ARG A 218 -9.95 3.67 -6.21
N GLY A 219 -11.08 3.39 -5.57
CA GLY A 219 -11.45 2.02 -5.18
C GLY A 219 -10.68 1.48 -3.98
N GLN A 220 -10.38 2.33 -2.99
CA GLN A 220 -9.58 1.92 -1.82
C GLN A 220 -10.26 0.84 -0.98
N VAL A 221 -11.60 0.84 -0.92
CA VAL A 221 -12.36 -0.13 -0.15
C VAL A 221 -12.27 -1.51 -0.80
N GLU A 222 -12.48 -1.57 -2.11
CA GLU A 222 -12.39 -2.78 -2.91
C GLU A 222 -10.96 -3.33 -2.91
N MET A 223 -9.96 -2.46 -3.00
CA MET A 223 -8.55 -2.85 -2.88
C MET A 223 -8.23 -3.41 -1.50
N ALA A 224 -8.71 -2.76 -0.43
CA ALA A 224 -8.49 -3.23 0.94
C ALA A 224 -9.14 -4.61 1.16
N ASP A 225 -10.37 -4.80 0.68
CA ASP A 225 -11.07 -6.08 0.72
C ASP A 225 -10.28 -7.17 -0.03
N PHE A 226 -9.88 -6.87 -1.28
CA PHE A 226 -9.11 -7.80 -2.11
C PHE A 226 -7.80 -8.20 -1.44
N VAL A 227 -7.01 -7.22 -0.96
CA VAL A 227 -5.75 -7.49 -0.27
C VAL A 227 -6.00 -8.34 0.97
N PHE A 228 -6.90 -7.90 1.84
CA PHE A 228 -7.15 -8.56 3.10
C PHE A 228 -7.59 -10.01 2.90
N ASN A 229 -8.52 -10.27 1.98
CA ASN A 229 -9.13 -11.58 1.80
C ASN A 229 -8.44 -12.50 0.77
N ASN A 230 -7.64 -11.96 -0.16
CA ASN A 230 -7.03 -12.76 -1.25
C ASN A 230 -5.50 -12.72 -1.29
N VAL A 231 -4.86 -11.76 -0.63
CA VAL A 231 -3.38 -11.62 -0.64
C VAL A 231 -2.78 -12.04 0.69
N LEU A 232 -3.45 -11.74 1.80
CA LEU A 232 -3.00 -12.08 3.15
C LEU A 232 -3.50 -13.47 3.54
N ASP A 233 -2.62 -14.26 4.16
CA ASP A 233 -3.04 -15.46 4.88
C ASP A 233 -3.67 -15.08 6.24
N LEU A 234 -4.27 -16.05 6.93
CA LEU A 234 -4.93 -15.78 8.21
C LEU A 234 -3.98 -15.17 9.24
N ASN A 235 -2.73 -15.63 9.30
CA ASN A 235 -1.75 -15.12 10.25
C ASN A 235 -1.53 -13.62 10.02
N MET A 236 -1.28 -13.23 8.77
CA MET A 236 -1.10 -11.84 8.41
C MET A 236 -2.39 -11.02 8.57
N GLN A 237 -3.57 -11.57 8.25
CA GLN A 237 -4.85 -10.93 8.53
C GLN A 237 -5.01 -10.60 10.02
N LEU A 238 -4.69 -11.56 10.91
CA LEU A 238 -4.74 -11.37 12.36
C LEU A 238 -3.70 -10.32 12.80
N TRP A 239 -2.48 -10.35 12.28
CA TRP A 239 -1.48 -9.32 12.56
C TRP A 239 -1.94 -7.93 12.15
N VAL A 240 -2.52 -7.76 10.96
CA VAL A 240 -3.10 -6.48 10.52
C VAL A 240 -4.18 -6.01 11.51
N LEU A 241 -5.04 -6.92 11.99
CA LEU A 241 -6.09 -6.60 12.95
C LEU A 241 -5.56 -6.30 14.36
N VAL A 242 -4.52 -6.99 14.81
CA VAL A 242 -3.80 -6.71 16.07
C VAL A 242 -3.18 -5.31 15.98
N TYR A 243 -2.51 -5.00 14.87
CA TYR A 243 -1.96 -3.68 14.62
C TYR A 243 -3.07 -2.62 14.58
N TYR A 244 -4.17 -2.88 13.90
CA TYR A 244 -5.31 -1.98 13.85
C TYR A 244 -5.92 -1.73 15.25
N SER A 245 -6.09 -2.79 16.04
CA SER A 245 -6.57 -2.76 17.42
C SER A 245 -5.67 -1.88 18.31
N ILE A 246 -4.37 -2.18 18.34
CA ILE A 246 -3.40 -1.57 19.26
C ILE A 246 -3.05 -0.14 18.84
N PHE A 247 -2.82 0.09 17.54
CA PHE A 247 -2.28 1.36 17.05
C PHE A 247 -3.32 2.39 16.75
N ALA A 248 -4.38 2.00 16.03
CA ALA A 248 -5.48 2.90 15.74
C ALA A 248 -6.43 3.02 16.94
N ARG A 249 -6.22 2.22 18.01
CA ARG A 249 -7.13 2.10 19.17
C ARG A 249 -8.53 1.69 18.72
N ARG A 250 -8.57 0.76 17.76
CA ARG A 250 -9.79 0.30 17.09
C ARG A 250 -10.12 -1.14 17.45
N THR A 251 -9.89 -1.54 18.70
CA THR A 251 -10.11 -2.92 19.18
C THR A 251 -11.52 -3.42 18.87
N ASN A 252 -12.55 -2.61 19.14
CA ASN A 252 -13.94 -2.98 18.83
C ASN A 252 -14.19 -3.17 17.34
N PHE A 253 -13.55 -2.38 16.47
CA PHE A 253 -13.69 -2.50 15.02
C PHE A 253 -12.94 -3.73 14.49
N ALA A 254 -11.74 -4.00 15.01
CA ALA A 254 -11.00 -5.21 14.71
C ALA A 254 -11.78 -6.46 15.10
N LEU A 255 -12.38 -6.48 16.30
CA LEU A 255 -13.29 -7.54 16.74
C LEU A 255 -14.50 -7.67 15.81
N GLU A 256 -15.14 -6.57 15.43
CA GLU A 256 -16.26 -6.59 14.49
C GLU A 256 -15.87 -7.25 13.17
N ILE A 257 -14.70 -6.90 12.62
CA ILE A 257 -14.19 -7.49 11.37
C ILE A 257 -14.04 -9.01 11.50
N VAL A 258 -13.49 -9.50 12.61
CA VAL A 258 -13.38 -10.94 12.87
C VAL A 258 -14.75 -11.60 13.04
N LEU A 259 -15.66 -10.99 13.80
CA LEU A 259 -17.02 -11.52 14.00
C LEU A 259 -17.82 -11.56 12.68
N LYS A 260 -17.51 -10.65 11.75
CA LYS A 260 -18.02 -10.62 10.39
C LYS A 260 -17.18 -11.44 9.40
N LYS A 261 -16.23 -12.23 9.90
CA LYS A 261 -15.40 -13.17 9.14
C LYS A 261 -14.59 -12.51 8.02
N GLY A 262 -14.24 -11.23 8.18
CA GLY A 262 -13.53 -10.44 7.18
C GLY A 262 -14.39 -9.98 6.00
N VAL A 263 -15.72 -10.15 6.02
CA VAL A 263 -16.61 -9.80 4.91
C VAL A 263 -16.92 -8.30 4.93
N PHE A 264 -16.25 -7.52 4.08
CA PHE A 264 -16.35 -6.05 4.04
C PHE A 264 -17.77 -5.54 3.80
N SER A 265 -18.55 -6.22 2.95
CA SER A 265 -19.94 -5.85 2.66
C SER A 265 -20.89 -6.00 3.87
N SER A 266 -20.47 -6.71 4.91
CA SER A 266 -21.25 -6.94 6.13
C SER A 266 -20.84 -6.04 7.31
N LEU A 267 -19.80 -5.21 7.12
CA LEU A 267 -19.33 -4.22 8.09
C LEU A 267 -20.16 -2.94 8.00
N LEU A 268 -20.26 -2.22 9.12
CA LEU A 268 -20.78 -0.85 9.11
C LEU A 268 -19.89 0.05 8.26
N ASP A 269 -20.49 0.99 7.52
CA ASP A 269 -19.77 1.85 6.55
C ASP A 269 -18.57 2.57 7.18
N HIS A 270 -18.73 3.10 8.39
CA HIS A 270 -17.66 3.82 9.08
C HIS A 270 -16.51 2.89 9.54
N VAL A 271 -16.80 1.63 9.87
CA VAL A 271 -15.79 0.62 10.21
C VAL A 271 -15.02 0.22 8.95
N ARG A 272 -15.77 -0.06 7.87
CA ARG A 272 -15.22 -0.40 6.56
C ARG A 272 -14.27 0.70 6.06
N ASP A 273 -14.72 1.95 6.05
CA ASP A 273 -13.94 3.06 5.53
C ASP A 273 -12.70 3.37 6.38
N ASP A 274 -12.81 3.30 7.72
CA ASP A 274 -11.68 3.51 8.64
C ASP A 274 -10.63 2.39 8.47
N PHE A 275 -11.06 1.14 8.41
CA PHE A 275 -10.18 0.01 8.21
C PHE A 275 -9.53 0.00 6.82
N SER A 276 -10.27 0.30 5.75
CA SER A 276 -9.71 0.42 4.40
C SER A 276 -8.62 1.49 4.34
N LYS A 277 -8.86 2.67 4.93
CA LYS A 277 -7.85 3.73 5.01
C LYS A 277 -6.61 3.30 5.80
N PHE A 278 -6.81 2.57 6.90
CA PHE A 278 -5.72 2.02 7.69
C PHE A 278 -4.89 1.01 6.87
N LEU A 279 -5.53 -0.02 6.32
CA LEU A 279 -4.85 -1.07 5.57
C LEU A 279 -4.09 -0.51 4.37
N ILE A 280 -4.72 0.37 3.58
CA ILE A 280 -4.05 0.99 2.43
C ILE A 280 -2.86 1.81 2.90
N ARG A 281 -3.01 2.66 3.92
CA ARG A 281 -1.91 3.48 4.46
C ARG A 281 -0.69 2.66 4.92
N HIS A 282 -0.93 1.43 5.35
CA HIS A 282 0.08 0.51 5.90
C HIS A 282 0.39 -0.67 4.97
N LEU A 283 -0.01 -0.58 3.70
CA LEU A 283 0.10 -1.68 2.76
C LEU A 283 1.55 -2.13 2.54
N GLU A 284 2.49 -1.19 2.50
CA GLU A 284 3.92 -1.50 2.38
C GLU A 284 4.49 -2.24 3.60
N ASP A 285 3.89 -2.06 4.77
CA ASP A 285 4.33 -2.68 6.03
C ASP A 285 3.92 -4.15 6.10
N PHE A 286 2.84 -4.53 5.41
CA PHE A 286 2.25 -5.87 5.50
C PHE A 286 2.54 -6.77 4.30
N LEU A 287 2.94 -6.20 3.15
CA LEU A 287 3.20 -6.96 1.94
C LEU A 287 4.70 -7.23 1.75
N SER A 288 5.06 -8.50 1.57
CA SER A 288 6.34 -8.88 1.00
C SER A 288 6.46 -8.42 -0.46
N ASP A 289 7.69 -8.29 -0.97
CA ASP A 289 7.92 -7.91 -2.38
C ASP A 289 7.21 -8.86 -3.36
N ASN A 290 7.16 -10.16 -3.08
CA ASN A 290 6.42 -11.11 -3.92
C ASN A 290 4.91 -10.81 -3.92
N GLN A 291 4.33 -10.54 -2.76
CA GLN A 291 2.91 -10.16 -2.66
C GLN A 291 2.62 -8.83 -3.37
N LYS A 292 3.52 -7.84 -3.29
CA LYS A 292 3.41 -6.58 -4.04
C LYS A 292 3.31 -6.83 -5.54
N TYR A 293 4.20 -7.65 -6.10
CA TYR A 293 4.18 -7.95 -7.53
C TYR A 293 2.98 -8.81 -7.95
N ARG A 294 2.52 -9.75 -7.11
CA ARG A 294 1.27 -10.48 -7.35
C ARG A 294 0.07 -9.54 -7.37
N LEU A 295 0.01 -8.58 -6.46
CA LEU A 295 -1.05 -7.57 -6.43
C LEU A 295 -1.06 -6.73 -7.70
N VAL A 296 0.12 -6.28 -8.16
CA VAL A 296 0.23 -5.56 -9.45
C VAL A 296 -0.26 -6.44 -10.61
N ARG A 297 0.11 -7.72 -10.64
CA ARG A 297 -0.38 -8.67 -11.65
C ARG A 297 -1.91 -8.79 -11.63
N SER A 298 -2.53 -8.89 -10.46
CA SER A 298 -3.99 -8.92 -10.33
C SER A 298 -4.66 -7.65 -10.84
N ILE A 299 -4.10 -6.47 -10.53
CA ILE A 299 -4.58 -5.18 -11.04
C ILE A 299 -4.51 -5.14 -12.57
N MET A 300 -3.38 -5.57 -13.13
CA MET A 300 -3.19 -5.61 -14.58
C MET A 300 -4.17 -6.56 -15.26
N ARG A 301 -4.32 -7.78 -14.73
CA ARG A 301 -5.25 -8.77 -15.25
C ARG A 301 -6.68 -8.26 -15.24
N GLN A 302 -7.15 -7.77 -14.09
CA GLN A 302 -8.51 -7.27 -13.96
C GLN A 302 -8.77 -6.09 -14.90
N SER A 303 -7.84 -5.13 -14.99
CA SER A 303 -7.97 -3.99 -15.90
C SER A 303 -8.06 -4.43 -17.36
N ILE A 304 -7.20 -5.36 -17.79
CA ILE A 304 -7.22 -5.89 -19.16
C ILE A 304 -8.53 -6.63 -19.43
N ASP A 305 -8.96 -7.50 -18.51
CA ASP A 305 -10.19 -8.29 -18.65
C ASP A 305 -11.43 -7.38 -18.73
N ASP A 306 -11.56 -6.41 -17.83
CA ASP A 306 -12.70 -5.48 -17.81
C ASP A 306 -12.76 -4.66 -19.10
N ARG A 307 -11.62 -4.16 -19.57
CA ARG A 307 -11.53 -3.36 -20.80
C ARG A 307 -11.74 -4.20 -22.06
N SER A 308 -11.39 -5.49 -22.03
CA SER A 308 -11.62 -6.41 -23.15
C SER A 308 -13.11 -6.69 -23.38
N ARG A 309 -13.95 -6.55 -22.34
CA ARG A 309 -15.39 -6.79 -22.38
C ARG A 309 -16.20 -5.56 -22.85
N CYS A 310 -15.56 -4.41 -23.04
CA CYS A 310 -16.25 -3.20 -23.49
C CYS A 310 -16.82 -3.38 -24.91
N SER A 311 -18.09 -2.99 -25.08
CA SER A 311 -18.74 -2.98 -26.38
C SER A 311 -18.17 -1.89 -27.30
N TYR A 312 -18.28 -2.11 -28.61
CA TYR A 312 -17.91 -1.11 -29.60
C TYR A 312 -18.74 0.17 -29.41
N THR A 313 -18.08 1.32 -29.42
CA THR A 313 -18.71 2.63 -29.36
C THR A 313 -18.52 3.34 -30.69
N ASP A 314 -19.61 3.77 -31.33
CA ASP A 314 -19.54 4.50 -32.59
C ASP A 314 -19.20 5.97 -32.34
N TYR A 315 -17.97 6.36 -32.69
CA TYR A 315 -17.53 7.74 -32.64
C TYR A 315 -17.67 8.37 -34.02
N ASN A 316 -18.66 9.26 -34.19
CA ASN A 316 -18.75 10.05 -35.40
C ASN A 316 -17.66 11.13 -35.43
N TYR A 317 -16.49 10.77 -35.96
CA TYR A 317 -15.30 11.64 -36.03
C TYR A 317 -15.60 13.00 -36.66
N ASN A 318 -16.33 13.02 -37.79
CA ASN A 318 -16.59 14.26 -38.52
C ASN A 318 -17.49 15.20 -37.70
N LYS A 319 -18.52 14.66 -37.03
CA LYS A 319 -19.40 15.44 -36.16
C LYS A 319 -18.66 15.93 -34.91
N LEU A 320 -17.81 15.11 -34.32
CA LEU A 320 -17.05 15.47 -33.12
C LEU A 320 -15.98 16.51 -33.45
N SER A 321 -15.19 16.34 -34.51
CA SER A 321 -14.11 17.26 -34.86
C SER A 321 -14.55 18.66 -35.28
N THR A 322 -15.83 18.85 -35.60
CA THR A 322 -16.41 20.14 -36.04
C THR A 322 -17.34 20.77 -35.00
N SER A 323 -17.50 20.14 -33.84
CA SER A 323 -18.41 20.60 -32.78
C SER A 323 -17.71 21.56 -31.83
N ASP A 324 -18.31 22.74 -31.61
CA ASP A 324 -17.83 23.75 -30.65
C ASP A 324 -18.29 23.49 -29.21
N SER A 325 -18.85 22.31 -28.93
CA SER A 325 -19.31 21.96 -27.58
C SER A 325 -18.14 21.88 -26.58
N PRO A 326 -18.28 22.43 -25.36
CA PRO A 326 -17.28 22.28 -24.28
C PRO A 326 -16.96 20.82 -23.94
N ALA A 327 -17.88 19.89 -24.18
CA ALA A 327 -17.65 18.46 -23.99
C ALA A 327 -16.64 17.89 -25.02
N VAL A 328 -16.58 18.48 -26.21
CA VAL A 328 -15.71 18.07 -27.32
C VAL A 328 -14.32 18.70 -27.21
N ALA A 329 -14.18 19.84 -26.55
CA ALA A 329 -12.89 20.47 -26.25
C ALA A 329 -11.93 19.57 -25.45
N GLN A 330 -12.43 18.46 -24.90
CA GLN A 330 -11.66 17.45 -24.18
C GLN A 330 -10.99 16.43 -25.10
N TYR A 331 -11.34 16.39 -26.39
CA TYR A 331 -10.80 15.44 -27.35
C TYR A 331 -9.65 16.05 -28.17
N SER A 332 -8.69 15.20 -28.54
CA SER A 332 -7.71 15.52 -29.58
C SER A 332 -7.89 14.63 -30.80
N PHE A 333 -7.72 15.22 -31.97
CA PHE A 333 -8.03 14.62 -33.26
C PHE A 333 -6.77 14.52 -34.11
N ARG A 334 -6.50 13.33 -34.64
CA ARG A 334 -5.37 13.07 -35.55
C ARG A 334 -5.86 12.47 -36.84
N THR A 335 -5.28 12.88 -37.97
CA THR A 335 -5.48 12.23 -39.27
C THR A 335 -4.15 11.96 -39.97
N VAL A 336 -4.05 10.87 -40.72
CA VAL A 336 -2.91 10.59 -41.62
C VAL A 336 -3.39 10.59 -43.06
N LYS A 337 -2.58 11.18 -43.95
CA LYS A 337 -2.79 11.19 -45.40
C LYS A 337 -1.76 10.32 -46.09
N VAL A 338 -2.16 9.70 -47.19
CA VAL A 338 -1.24 8.98 -48.08
C VAL A 338 -0.27 9.97 -48.70
N LYS A 339 1.03 9.66 -48.67
CA LYS A 339 2.07 10.56 -49.17
C LYS A 339 1.89 10.79 -50.68
N GLY A 340 1.91 12.06 -51.09
CA GLY A 340 1.75 12.44 -52.50
C GLY A 340 0.30 12.49 -52.99
N THR A 341 -0.69 12.25 -52.12
CA THR A 341 -2.12 12.37 -52.47
C THR A 341 -2.89 13.19 -51.43
N GLY A 342 -4.14 13.54 -51.75
CA GLY A 342 -5.07 14.18 -50.80
C GLY A 342 -5.84 13.19 -49.92
N VAL A 343 -5.67 11.89 -50.13
CA VAL A 343 -6.47 10.84 -49.51
C VAL A 343 -6.09 10.68 -48.03
N LYS A 344 -7.06 10.85 -47.14
CA LYS A 344 -6.92 10.51 -45.72
C LYS A 344 -7.19 9.01 -45.56
N CYS A 345 -6.36 8.33 -44.76
CA CYS A 345 -6.47 6.88 -44.55
C CYS A 345 -6.52 6.49 -43.07
N PHE A 346 -6.30 7.44 -42.15
CA PHE A 346 -6.35 7.20 -40.72
C PHE A 346 -7.01 8.36 -39.99
N TRP A 347 -7.79 8.03 -38.96
CA TRP A 347 -8.39 8.98 -38.02
C TRP A 347 -8.28 8.41 -36.61
N GLU A 348 -7.88 9.24 -35.66
CA GLU A 348 -7.80 8.86 -34.24
C GLU A 348 -8.41 9.96 -33.37
N ILE A 349 -9.19 9.54 -32.39
CA ILE A 349 -9.73 10.39 -31.33
C ILE A 349 -9.09 9.95 -30.02
N ARG A 350 -8.51 10.90 -29.30
CA ARG A 350 -8.03 10.68 -27.93
C ARG A 350 -8.82 11.50 -26.93
N GLY A 351 -8.99 10.96 -25.75
CA GLY A 351 -9.54 11.66 -24.60
C GLY A 351 -8.57 12.65 -23.97
N ARG A 352 -9.03 13.33 -22.92
CA ARG A 352 -8.29 14.39 -22.22
C ARG A 352 -7.01 13.89 -21.57
N LYS A 353 -6.97 12.63 -21.13
CA LYS A 353 -5.83 12.02 -20.46
C LYS A 353 -4.90 11.32 -21.46
N GLY A 354 -5.14 11.52 -22.76
CA GLY A 354 -4.35 10.99 -23.86
C GLY A 354 -4.73 9.57 -24.28
N GLU A 355 -5.70 8.95 -23.60
CA GLU A 355 -6.21 7.62 -23.91
C GLU A 355 -6.82 7.58 -25.31
N ILE A 356 -6.62 6.49 -26.03
CA ILE A 356 -7.12 6.33 -27.40
C ILE A 356 -8.55 5.78 -27.30
N LEU A 357 -9.53 6.54 -27.80
CA LEU A 357 -10.93 6.16 -27.74
C LEU A 357 -11.39 5.49 -29.03
N TYR A 358 -10.88 5.97 -30.16
CA TYR A 358 -11.30 5.54 -31.48
C TYR A 358 -10.16 5.60 -32.49
N ARG A 359 -10.08 4.57 -33.35
CA ARG A 359 -9.21 4.52 -34.52
C ARG A 359 -10.01 4.05 -35.73
N ARG A 360 -9.97 4.81 -36.82
CA ARG A 360 -10.50 4.41 -38.12
C ARG A 360 -9.39 4.32 -39.13
N ASN A 361 -9.36 3.23 -39.87
CA ASN A 361 -8.59 3.09 -41.10
C ASN A 361 -9.57 3.08 -42.27
N GLU A 362 -9.34 3.91 -43.29
CA GLU A 362 -10.22 3.96 -44.46
C GLU A 362 -9.40 3.78 -45.73
N ILE A 363 -9.88 2.88 -46.57
CA ILE A 363 -9.32 2.61 -47.88
C ILE A 363 -10.23 3.27 -48.90
N SER A 364 -9.70 4.30 -49.54
CA SER A 364 -10.38 5.11 -50.56
C SER A 364 -9.41 5.51 -51.67
N GLY A 365 -9.92 6.21 -52.69
CA GLY A 365 -9.16 6.54 -53.91
C GLY A 365 -9.44 5.59 -55.07
N ILE A 366 -8.82 5.89 -56.20
CA ILE A 366 -9.02 5.21 -57.49
C ILE A 366 -7.68 4.65 -57.97
N ASP A 367 -7.70 3.46 -58.56
CA ASP A 367 -6.54 2.80 -59.19
C ASP A 367 -5.28 2.86 -58.30
N ASP A 368 -4.20 3.52 -58.75
CA ASP A 368 -2.92 3.62 -58.05
C ASP A 368 -3.03 4.32 -56.68
N GLU A 369 -3.88 5.34 -56.54
CA GLU A 369 -4.09 6.02 -55.24
C GLU A 369 -4.67 5.06 -54.20
N ARG A 370 -5.52 4.12 -54.64
CA ARG A 370 -6.11 3.12 -53.75
C ARG A 370 -5.05 2.11 -53.30
N GLN A 371 -4.17 1.69 -54.19
CA GLN A 371 -3.08 0.78 -53.82
C GLN A 371 -2.15 1.43 -52.80
N LEU A 372 -1.76 2.68 -53.02
CA LEU A 372 -0.98 3.46 -52.04
C LEU A 372 -1.72 3.60 -50.70
N CYS A 373 -3.05 3.72 -50.73
CA CYS A 373 -3.87 3.75 -49.52
C CYS A 373 -3.85 2.41 -48.76
N ILE A 374 -3.98 1.29 -49.47
CA ILE A 374 -3.85 -0.06 -48.90
C ILE A 374 -2.48 -0.24 -48.25
N ASP A 375 -1.41 0.16 -48.93
CA ASP A 375 -0.04 0.04 -48.41
C ASP A 375 0.16 0.86 -47.14
N GLU A 376 -0.38 2.07 -47.08
CA GLU A 376 -0.30 2.93 -45.88
C GLU A 376 -1.16 2.37 -44.73
N VAL A 377 -2.36 1.82 -44.99
CA VAL A 377 -3.17 1.15 -43.96
C VAL A 377 -2.47 -0.10 -43.42
N ASN A 378 -1.86 -0.91 -44.28
CA ASN A 378 -1.06 -2.06 -43.86
C ASN A 378 0.13 -1.65 -42.98
N LYS A 379 0.80 -0.54 -43.33
CA LYS A 379 1.85 0.05 -42.50
C LYS A 379 1.31 0.55 -41.16
N LEU A 380 0.15 1.19 -41.12
CA LEU A 380 -0.50 1.62 -39.88
C LEU A 380 -0.87 0.45 -38.97
N PHE A 381 -1.32 -0.70 -39.53
CA PHE A 381 -1.53 -1.92 -38.74
C PHE A 381 -0.22 -2.49 -38.18
N ARG A 382 0.89 -2.43 -38.91
CA ARG A 382 2.21 -2.82 -38.38
C ARG A 382 2.64 -1.91 -37.23
N ILE A 383 2.50 -0.60 -37.39
CA ILE A 383 2.77 0.39 -36.34
C ILE A 383 1.90 0.09 -35.11
N PHE A 384 0.61 -0.19 -35.29
CA PHE A 384 -0.26 -0.55 -34.18
C PHE A 384 0.21 -1.82 -33.46
N LEU A 385 0.63 -2.85 -34.20
CA LEU A 385 1.21 -4.06 -33.61
C LEU A 385 2.54 -3.82 -32.87
N GLU A 386 3.33 -2.82 -33.29
CA GLU A 386 4.55 -2.40 -32.58
C GLU A 386 4.21 -1.60 -31.31
N GLU A 387 3.25 -0.68 -31.40
CA GLU A 387 2.76 0.11 -30.26
C GLU A 387 2.28 -0.78 -29.12
N ILE A 388 1.52 -1.83 -29.40
CA ILE A 388 1.02 -2.75 -28.37
C ILE A 388 2.12 -3.67 -27.84
N ARG A 389 3.15 -4.01 -28.62
CA ARG A 389 4.26 -4.86 -28.12
C ARG A 389 5.08 -4.15 -27.04
N HIS A 390 5.03 -2.82 -26.99
CA HIS A 390 5.70 -2.08 -25.94
C HIS A 390 4.99 -2.28 -24.59
N PRO A 391 5.68 -2.76 -23.53
CA PRO A 391 5.04 -3.07 -22.24
C PRO A 391 4.42 -1.83 -21.58
N PHE A 392 4.99 -0.65 -21.77
CA PHE A 392 4.43 0.60 -21.24
C PHE A 392 3.60 1.39 -22.26
N SER A 393 3.01 0.68 -23.24
CA SER A 393 2.06 1.28 -24.17
C SER A 393 0.85 1.85 -23.45
N ILE A 394 0.26 2.90 -24.03
CA ILE A 394 -0.95 3.54 -23.51
C ILE A 394 -2.16 2.59 -23.49
N PHE A 395 -2.11 1.51 -24.27
CA PHE A 395 -3.16 0.50 -24.31
C PHE A 395 -3.22 -0.36 -23.04
N TRP A 396 -2.12 -0.50 -22.28
CA TRP A 396 -2.06 -1.49 -21.21
C TRP A 396 -2.45 -0.94 -19.85
N VAL A 397 -1.97 0.25 -19.48
CA VAL A 397 -2.13 0.79 -18.13
C VAL A 397 -2.72 2.20 -18.16
N ARG A 398 -3.92 2.39 -17.60
CA ARG A 398 -4.55 3.71 -17.48
C ARG A 398 -4.14 4.36 -16.16
N GLU A 399 -4.38 5.67 -16.06
CA GLU A 399 -4.01 6.49 -14.91
C GLU A 399 -4.39 5.91 -13.54
N PRO A 400 -5.58 5.31 -13.31
CA PRO A 400 -5.91 4.70 -12.03
C PRO A 400 -4.98 3.54 -11.65
N GLU A 401 -4.66 2.66 -12.61
CA GLU A 401 -3.73 1.55 -12.38
C GLU A 401 -2.29 2.05 -12.21
N GLN A 402 -1.89 3.09 -12.95
CA GLN A 402 -0.59 3.75 -12.77
C GLN A 402 -0.43 4.26 -11.33
N GLY A 403 -1.48 4.88 -10.77
CA GLY A 403 -1.52 5.33 -9.38
C GLY A 403 -1.31 4.18 -8.39
N TRP A 404 -2.03 3.07 -8.58
CA TRP A 404 -1.86 1.88 -7.72
C TRP A 404 -0.49 1.23 -7.86
N ILE A 405 0.03 1.07 -9.07
CA ILE A 405 1.36 0.46 -9.29
C ILE A 405 2.45 1.33 -8.65
N GLN A 406 2.37 2.66 -8.82
CA GLN A 406 3.28 3.60 -8.17
C GLN A 406 3.19 3.52 -6.65
N TYR A 407 1.97 3.41 -6.10
CA TYR A 407 1.75 3.26 -4.66
C TYR A 407 2.34 1.96 -4.11
N ILE A 408 2.14 0.84 -4.80
CA ILE A 408 2.58 -0.49 -4.34
C ILE A 408 4.10 -0.65 -4.46
N THR A 409 4.71 -0.07 -5.49
CA THR A 409 6.14 -0.23 -5.79
C THR A 409 7.02 0.86 -5.18
N GLY A 410 6.44 1.99 -4.75
CA GLY A 410 7.16 3.17 -4.30
C GLY A 410 7.95 3.89 -5.42
N GLN A 411 7.85 3.45 -6.68
CA GLN A 411 8.54 4.02 -7.84
C GLN A 411 7.56 4.83 -8.69
N SER A 412 7.98 6.02 -9.13
CA SER A 412 7.08 6.85 -9.93
C SER A 412 6.78 6.21 -11.29
N TRP A 413 5.53 6.29 -11.76
CA TRP A 413 5.16 5.75 -13.08
C TRP A 413 5.99 6.35 -14.23
N PRO A 414 6.30 7.67 -14.24
CA PRO A 414 7.21 8.24 -15.22
C PRO A 414 8.60 7.59 -15.22
N GLU A 415 9.19 7.29 -14.07
CA GLU A 415 10.48 6.61 -14.01
C GLU A 415 10.39 5.15 -14.48
N LEU A 416 9.31 4.45 -14.14
CA LEU A 416 9.09 3.08 -14.58
C LEU A 416 9.01 2.98 -16.11
N LYS A 417 8.25 3.85 -16.77
CA LYS A 417 8.03 3.80 -18.23
C LYS A 417 9.21 4.28 -19.07
N MET A 418 10.15 5.03 -18.50
CA MET A 418 11.27 5.61 -19.23
C MET A 418 12.31 4.55 -19.64
N VAL A 419 13.03 4.86 -20.72
CA VAL A 419 14.16 4.05 -21.17
C VAL A 419 15.22 3.98 -20.06
N PRO A 420 15.71 2.77 -19.69
CA PRO A 420 16.69 2.62 -18.62
C PRO A 420 17.95 3.43 -18.85
N ARG A 421 18.41 4.14 -17.80
CA ARG A 421 19.68 4.87 -17.82
C ARG A 421 20.75 4.09 -17.05
N ALA A 422 22.01 4.31 -17.41
CA ALA A 422 23.14 3.71 -16.69
C ALA A 422 23.12 4.09 -15.19
N SER A 423 22.75 5.33 -14.88
CA SER A 423 22.67 5.89 -13.53
C SER A 423 21.46 5.44 -12.70
N ASP A 424 20.50 4.71 -13.28
CA ASP A 424 19.32 4.25 -12.52
C ASP A 424 19.75 3.29 -11.38
N SER A 425 19.05 3.39 -10.25
CA SER A 425 19.29 2.51 -9.10
C SER A 425 19.03 1.03 -9.45
N LYS A 426 19.69 0.10 -8.75
CA LYS A 426 19.46 -1.34 -8.94
C LYS A 426 17.99 -1.71 -8.69
N LEU A 427 17.38 -1.13 -7.66
CA LEU A 427 15.97 -1.35 -7.32
C LEU A 427 15.06 -0.90 -8.46
N LEU A 428 15.22 0.32 -8.99
CA LEU A 428 14.40 0.83 -10.09
C LEU A 428 14.53 -0.05 -11.35
N LYS A 429 15.74 -0.46 -11.70
CA LYS A 429 15.98 -1.37 -12.84
C LYS A 429 15.26 -2.71 -12.64
N TYR A 430 15.34 -3.29 -11.45
CA TYR A 430 14.70 -4.55 -11.10
C TYR A 430 13.16 -4.43 -11.13
N THR A 431 12.60 -3.42 -10.48
CA THR A 431 11.16 -3.15 -10.48
C THR A 431 10.64 -2.93 -11.90
N ARG A 432 11.33 -2.14 -12.72
CA ARG A 432 10.96 -1.91 -14.13
C ARG A 432 10.88 -3.22 -14.92
N GLN A 433 11.87 -4.10 -14.77
CA GLN A 433 11.88 -5.39 -15.46
C GLN A 433 10.69 -6.27 -15.03
N ILE A 434 10.40 -6.34 -13.74
CA ILE A 434 9.27 -7.13 -13.24
C ILE A 434 7.94 -6.60 -13.75
N ILE A 435 7.70 -5.30 -13.64
CA ILE A 435 6.46 -4.68 -14.11
C ILE A 435 6.31 -4.88 -15.62
N SER A 436 7.39 -4.71 -16.39
CA SER A 436 7.40 -5.01 -17.83
C SER A 436 6.99 -6.47 -18.12
N ASN A 437 7.57 -7.43 -17.39
CA ASN A 437 7.26 -8.85 -17.57
C ASN A 437 5.79 -9.15 -17.24
N ILE A 438 5.28 -8.60 -16.13
CA ILE A 438 3.87 -8.72 -15.75
C ILE A 438 2.96 -8.20 -16.86
N ILE A 439 3.23 -7.01 -17.39
CA ILE A 439 2.40 -6.43 -18.45
C ILE A 439 2.46 -7.29 -19.72
N ILE A 440 3.64 -7.78 -20.11
CA ILE A 440 3.79 -8.68 -21.25
C ILE A 440 2.96 -9.95 -21.02
N GLU A 441 3.16 -10.64 -19.91
CA GLU A 441 2.45 -11.89 -19.57
C GLU A 441 0.92 -11.71 -19.64
N GLU A 442 0.38 -10.70 -18.97
CA GLU A 442 -1.07 -10.49 -18.89
C GLU A 442 -1.66 -9.93 -20.20
N SER A 443 -0.88 -9.22 -21.02
CA SER A 443 -1.34 -8.69 -22.31
C SER A 443 -1.30 -9.70 -23.47
N MET A 444 -0.49 -10.76 -23.36
CA MET A 444 -0.25 -11.71 -24.44
C MET A 444 -1.53 -12.28 -25.08
N PRO A 445 -2.57 -12.72 -24.33
CA PRO A 445 -3.81 -13.22 -24.92
C PRO A 445 -4.50 -12.18 -25.80
N SER A 446 -4.55 -10.92 -25.33
CA SER A 446 -5.15 -9.81 -26.08
C SER A 446 -4.37 -9.49 -27.37
N ILE A 447 -3.03 -9.54 -27.32
CA ILE A 447 -2.17 -9.35 -28.50
C ILE A 447 -2.41 -10.46 -29.53
N GLN A 448 -2.53 -11.71 -29.09
CA GLN A 448 -2.77 -12.84 -29.99
C GLN A 448 -4.12 -12.72 -30.69
N ASN A 449 -5.18 -12.38 -29.95
CA ASN A 449 -6.50 -12.16 -30.52
C ASN A 449 -6.50 -11.02 -31.55
N LEU A 450 -5.87 -9.88 -31.22
CA LEU A 450 -5.76 -8.76 -32.14
C LEU A 450 -4.99 -9.12 -33.42
N LYS A 451 -3.89 -9.87 -33.32
CA LYS A 451 -3.15 -10.34 -34.50
C LYS A 451 -4.01 -11.20 -35.40
N TYR A 452 -4.82 -12.09 -34.82
CA TYR A 452 -5.74 -12.92 -35.57
C TYR A 452 -6.79 -12.08 -36.30
N THR A 453 -7.46 -11.16 -35.59
CA THR A 453 -8.45 -10.24 -36.18
C THR A 453 -7.85 -9.36 -37.28
N LEU A 454 -6.67 -8.78 -37.06
CA LEU A 454 -6.01 -7.94 -38.05
C LEU A 454 -5.59 -8.74 -39.29
N LYS A 455 -5.18 -9.99 -39.12
CA LYS A 455 -4.86 -10.87 -40.26
C LYS A 455 -6.09 -11.12 -41.13
N GLU A 456 -7.22 -11.49 -40.53
CA GLU A 456 -8.49 -11.68 -41.25
C GLU A 456 -8.89 -10.40 -42.01
N ILE A 457 -8.80 -9.24 -41.36
CA ILE A 457 -9.12 -7.94 -41.96
C ILE A 457 -8.18 -7.64 -43.15
N ILE A 458 -6.88 -7.86 -43.00
CA ILE A 458 -5.89 -7.62 -44.07
C ILE A 458 -6.13 -8.54 -45.26
N GLU A 459 -6.43 -9.83 -45.02
CA GLU A 459 -6.75 -10.79 -46.08
C GLU A 459 -8.03 -10.39 -46.83
N GLU A 460 -9.06 -9.95 -46.11
CA GLU A 460 -10.30 -9.45 -46.71
C GLU A 460 -10.07 -8.16 -47.52
N ILE A 461 -9.28 -7.22 -47.01
CA ILE A 461 -8.91 -5.99 -47.72
C ILE A 461 -8.16 -6.30 -49.03
N ASN A 462 -7.15 -7.16 -48.96
CA ASN A 462 -6.28 -7.44 -50.10
C ASN A 462 -6.99 -8.31 -51.16
N SER A 463 -7.98 -9.10 -50.76
CA SER A 463 -8.84 -9.86 -51.68
C SER A 463 -10.03 -9.07 -52.23
N TYR A 464 -10.29 -7.86 -51.70
CA TYR A 464 -11.41 -7.02 -52.10
C TYR A 464 -11.22 -6.44 -53.52
N SER A 465 -11.86 -7.06 -54.50
CA SER A 465 -11.76 -6.71 -55.92
C SER A 465 -12.59 -5.49 -56.36
N GLY A 466 -13.13 -4.71 -55.42
CA GLY A 466 -13.88 -3.47 -55.71
C GLY A 466 -15.39 -3.70 -55.85
N GLY A 467 -16.01 -4.24 -54.80
CA GLY A 467 -17.46 -4.43 -54.71
C GLY A 467 -18.28 -3.14 -54.84
N LYS A 468 -19.59 -3.30 -55.03
CA LYS A 468 -20.55 -2.20 -55.24
C LYS A 468 -20.87 -1.41 -53.96
N GLU A 469 -20.55 -1.96 -52.79
CA GLU A 469 -20.94 -1.44 -51.48
C GLU A 469 -19.73 -1.20 -50.59
N ASP A 470 -19.84 -0.22 -49.68
CA ASP A 470 -18.82 0.03 -48.68
C ASP A 470 -18.78 -1.13 -47.67
N THR A 471 -17.59 -1.69 -47.44
CA THR A 471 -17.39 -2.71 -46.39
C THR A 471 -16.89 -2.03 -45.13
N VAL A 472 -17.51 -2.32 -43.99
CA VAL A 472 -17.11 -1.77 -42.70
C VAL A 472 -16.94 -2.89 -41.68
N LYS A 473 -15.75 -2.99 -41.10
CA LYS A 473 -15.45 -3.89 -39.97
C LYS A 473 -15.25 -3.07 -38.72
N ARG A 474 -15.91 -3.49 -37.64
CA ARG A 474 -15.88 -2.81 -36.34
C ARG A 474 -15.59 -3.82 -35.25
N PHE A 475 -14.64 -3.50 -34.40
CA PHE A 475 -14.30 -4.32 -33.24
C PHE A 475 -13.71 -3.44 -32.13
N THR A 476 -13.60 -4.01 -30.94
CA THR A 476 -12.99 -3.34 -29.79
C THR A 476 -11.66 -4.00 -29.44
N PHE A 477 -10.65 -3.19 -29.13
CA PHE A 477 -9.41 -3.66 -28.51
C PHE A 477 -9.17 -2.91 -27.20
N LEU A 478 -9.33 -3.61 -26.07
CA LEU A 478 -9.17 -3.06 -24.71
C LEU A 478 -9.79 -1.67 -24.59
N ASP A 479 -11.11 -1.59 -24.80
CA ASP A 479 -11.97 -0.39 -24.83
C ASP A 479 -11.73 0.66 -25.93
N THR A 480 -10.72 0.49 -26.78
CA THR A 480 -10.56 1.30 -27.99
C THR A 480 -11.46 0.78 -29.10
N SER A 481 -12.33 1.64 -29.63
CA SER A 481 -13.19 1.29 -30.77
C SER A 481 -12.40 1.40 -32.07
N ILE A 482 -12.33 0.31 -32.82
CA ILE A 482 -11.56 0.24 -34.07
C ILE A 482 -12.50 -0.02 -35.24
N GLU A 483 -12.37 0.82 -36.26
CA GLU A 483 -13.13 0.72 -37.49
C GLU A 483 -12.19 0.61 -38.69
N VAL A 484 -12.55 -0.27 -39.63
CA VAL A 484 -11.84 -0.43 -40.89
C VAL A 484 -12.88 -0.35 -42.01
N CYS A 485 -12.80 0.71 -42.80
CA CYS A 485 -13.74 1.00 -43.88
C CYS A 485 -13.04 0.80 -45.23
N VAL A 486 -13.66 0.03 -46.11
CA VAL A 486 -13.27 -0.09 -47.50
C VAL A 486 -14.36 0.58 -48.33
N THR A 487 -14.08 1.80 -48.81
CA THR A 487 -15.05 2.54 -49.62
C THR A 487 -15.15 1.92 -51.01
N ARG A 488 -16.37 1.91 -51.56
CA ARG A 488 -16.66 1.51 -52.93
C ARG A 488 -15.82 2.32 -53.90
N ARG A 489 -15.47 1.72 -55.03
CA ARG A 489 -14.83 2.46 -56.13
C ARG A 489 -15.84 3.47 -56.68
N THR A 490 -15.73 4.73 -56.28
CA THR A 490 -16.45 5.80 -56.95
C THR A 490 -15.78 6.05 -58.29
N HIS A 491 -16.41 5.64 -59.39
CA HIS A 491 -16.06 6.17 -60.70
C HIS A 491 -16.27 7.69 -60.67
N THR A 492 -15.19 8.47 -60.62
CA THR A 492 -15.29 9.91 -60.92
C THR A 492 -15.85 10.05 -62.32
N SER A 493 -16.95 10.79 -62.48
CA SER A 493 -17.44 11.16 -63.80
C SER A 493 -16.33 11.86 -64.57
N LEU A 494 -16.28 11.63 -65.89
CA LEU A 494 -15.27 12.15 -66.80
C LEU A 494 -15.04 13.67 -66.61
N LEU A 495 -16.14 14.40 -66.30
CA LEU A 495 -16.17 15.83 -66.04
C LEU A 495 -15.36 16.26 -64.80
N LYS A 496 -15.42 15.48 -63.70
CA LYS A 496 -14.61 15.75 -62.50
C LYS A 496 -13.12 15.40 -62.69
N ARG A 497 -12.82 14.45 -63.58
CA ARG A 497 -11.43 14.13 -63.99
C ARG A 497 -10.82 15.27 -64.81
N LEU A 498 -11.58 15.86 -65.72
CA LEU A 498 -11.13 16.99 -66.54
C LEU A 498 -10.92 18.27 -65.72
N LEU A 499 -11.79 18.55 -64.74
CA LEU A 499 -11.70 19.76 -63.90
C LEU A 499 -10.59 19.72 -62.82
N ARG A 500 -9.91 18.57 -62.62
CA ARG A 500 -8.74 18.47 -61.71
C ARG A 500 -7.40 18.71 -62.42
N LEU A 501 -7.40 18.82 -63.75
CA LEU A 501 -6.21 19.07 -64.59
C LEU A 501 -6.04 20.56 -64.95
N HIS A 502 -6.77 21.46 -64.29
CA HIS A 502 -6.64 22.92 -64.42
C HIS A 502 -6.36 23.57 -63.08
#